data_AF-A0A7K0I4R7-F1
#
_entry.id   AF-A0A7K0I4R7-F1
#
_cell.length_a   1.000
_cell.length_b   1.000
_cell.length_c   1.000
_cell.angle_alpha   90.00
_cell.angle_beta   90.00
_cell.angle_gamma   90.00
#
_symmetry.space_group_name_H-M   'P 1'
#
loop_
_entity.id
_entity.type
_entity.pdbx_description
1 polymer ?
#
loop_
_entity_poly.entity_id
_entity_poly.type
_entity_poly.pdbx_seq_one_letter_code
_entity_poly.pdbx_strand_id
1 'polypeptide(L)'
;MKNVLYICIGALFAALAFSSCNDGIDIRQDYDFSLSSWYLQKQIATGETVEIRFYLDREGDYEKAEYEIGYIQMEGKGEVSDSEGIKL
;
A
#
# COMPACT_ATOMS: atom_id res chain seq x y z
N MET A 1 -51.55 -27.21 -12.55
CA MET A 1 -50.49 -27.70 -11.62
C MET A 1 -49.09 -27.63 -12.24
N LYS A 2 -48.88 -28.16 -13.45
CA LYS A 2 -47.55 -28.14 -14.11
C LYS A 2 -46.98 -26.72 -14.34
N ASN A 3 -47.80 -25.77 -14.78
CA ASN A 3 -47.35 -24.39 -15.02
C ASN A 3 -46.89 -23.67 -13.73
N VAL A 4 -47.58 -23.93 -12.61
CA VAL A 4 -47.19 -23.40 -11.29
C VAL A 4 -45.85 -24.00 -10.85
N LEU A 5 -45.65 -25.30 -11.08
CA LEU A 5 -44.39 -25.99 -10.79
C LEU A 5 -43.21 -25.40 -11.59
N TYR A 6 -43.40 -25.13 -12.88
CA TYR A 6 -42.35 -24.51 -13.71
C TYR A 6 -42.02 -23.07 -13.29
N ILE A 7 -43.02 -22.30 -12.86
CA ILE A 7 -42.81 -20.95 -12.32
C ILE A 7 -41.99 -21.01 -11.02
N CYS A 8 -42.32 -21.95 -10.12
CA CYS A 8 -41.57 -22.12 -8.87
C CYS A 8 -40.13 -22.55 -9.12
N ILE A 9 -39.89 -23.47 -10.07
CA ILE A 9 -38.53 -23.91 -10.43
C ILE A 9 -37.73 -22.76 -11.04
N GLY A 10 -38.33 -21.99 -11.95
CA GLY A 10 -37.69 -20.83 -12.57
C GLY A 10 -37.35 -19.74 -11.54
N ALA A 11 -38.26 -19.47 -10.60
CA ALA A 11 -38.03 -18.52 -9.51
C ALA A 11 -36.89 -18.97 -8.58
N LEU A 12 -36.82 -20.26 -8.24
CA LEU A 12 -35.75 -20.83 -7.42
C LEU A 12 -34.39 -20.73 -8.13
N PHE A 13 -34.35 -21.02 -9.43
CA PHE A 13 -33.13 -20.92 -10.23
C PHE A 13 -32.63 -19.48 -10.35
N ALA A 14 -33.53 -18.52 -10.54
CA ALA A 14 -33.19 -17.11 -10.56
C ALA A 14 -32.65 -16.65 -9.20
N ALA A 15 -33.30 -17.02 -8.10
CA ALA A 15 -32.84 -16.68 -6.75
C ALA A 15 -31.40 -17.21 -6.50
N LEU A 16 -31.11 -18.44 -6.89
CA LEU A 16 -29.78 -19.04 -6.75
C LEU A 16 -28.72 -18.44 -7.69
N ALA A 17 -29.10 -18.11 -8.93
CA ALA A 17 -28.19 -17.53 -9.91
C ALA A 17 -27.81 -16.08 -9.58
N PHE A 18 -28.72 -15.32 -8.96
CA PHE A 18 -28.53 -13.90 -8.64
C PHE A 18 -28.17 -13.65 -7.16
N SER A 19 -28.12 -14.66 -6.29
CA SER A 19 -27.71 -14.51 -4.88
C SER A 19 -26.19 -14.52 -4.65
N SER A 20 -25.38 -14.55 -5.72
CA SER A 20 -23.92 -14.63 -5.60
C SER A 20 -23.21 -13.27 -5.63
N CYS A 21 -23.92 -12.16 -5.38
CA CYS A 21 -23.27 -10.89 -5.10
C CYS A 21 -22.78 -10.92 -3.65
N ASN A 22 -21.50 -11.26 -3.48
CA ASN A 22 -20.79 -10.99 -2.24
C ASN A 22 -20.40 -9.51 -2.23
N ASP A 23 -21.16 -8.68 -1.51
CA ASP A 23 -20.92 -7.23 -1.39
C ASP A 23 -19.69 -6.89 -0.51
N GLY A 24 -19.00 -7.91 0.01
CA GLY A 24 -17.75 -7.76 0.73
C GLY A 24 -16.56 -7.52 -0.21
N ILE A 25 -16.50 -6.37 -0.87
CA ILE A 25 -15.21 -5.82 -1.27
C ILE A 25 -14.58 -5.29 0.01
N ASP A 26 -13.62 -6.03 0.54
CA ASP A 26 -12.80 -5.57 1.66
C ASP A 26 -11.85 -4.47 1.14
N ILE A 27 -12.31 -3.22 1.19
CA ILE A 27 -11.49 -2.05 0.83
C ILE A 27 -10.52 -1.81 2.00
N ARG A 28 -9.44 -2.58 1.99
CA ARG A 28 -8.32 -2.44 2.91
C ARG A 28 -7.49 -1.24 2.49
N GLN A 29 -7.43 -0.25 3.37
CA GLN A 29 -6.52 0.91 3.27
C GLN A 29 -5.33 0.77 4.24
N ASP A 30 -5.26 -0.35 4.96
CA ASP A 30 -4.14 -0.79 5.78
C ASP A 30 -3.20 -1.66 4.92
N TYR A 31 -2.57 -1.05 3.91
CA TYR A 31 -1.54 -1.77 3.16
C TYR A 31 -0.32 -1.94 4.04
N ASP A 32 -0.06 -3.18 4.48
CA ASP A 32 1.11 -3.47 5.29
C ASP A 32 2.38 -3.25 4.45
N PHE A 33 3.32 -2.50 5.04
CA PHE A 33 4.63 -2.25 4.48
C PHE A 33 5.67 -2.23 5.59
N SER A 34 6.92 -2.49 5.22
CA SER A 34 8.05 -2.31 6.12
C SER A 34 9.16 -1.52 5.47
N LEU A 35 9.93 -0.80 6.29
CA LEU A 35 11.08 -0.04 5.86
C LEU A 35 12.34 -0.68 6.44
N SER A 36 13.31 -0.96 5.59
CA SER A 36 14.66 -1.33 6.01
C SER A 36 15.68 -0.36 5.44
N SER A 37 16.89 -0.37 5.98
CA SER A 37 17.99 0.47 5.49
C SER A 37 19.22 -0.37 5.20
N TRP A 38 19.99 0.04 4.18
CA TRP A 38 21.37 -0.37 4.08
C TRP A 38 22.21 0.38 5.12
N TYR A 39 23.29 -0.27 5.58
CA TYR A 39 24.28 0.25 6.52
C TYR A 39 24.29 1.79 6.67
N LEU A 40 23.99 2.27 7.88
CA LEU A 40 24.07 3.68 8.23
C LEU A 40 25.43 4.01 8.84
N GLN A 41 26.05 5.05 8.31
CA GLN A 41 27.34 5.57 8.75
C GLN A 41 27.19 6.16 10.16
N LYS A 42 28.07 5.75 11.08
CA LYS A 42 28.03 6.22 12.47
C LYS A 42 28.60 7.62 12.65
N GLN A 43 29.40 8.08 11.69
CA GLN A 43 30.11 9.35 11.71
C GLN A 43 30.14 9.92 10.30
N ILE A 44 30.09 11.25 10.23
CA ILE A 44 30.17 12.04 9.01
C ILE A 44 31.06 13.25 9.28
N ALA A 45 31.92 13.59 8.32
CA ALA A 45 32.73 14.80 8.40
C ALA A 45 31.94 16.03 7.92
N THR A 46 32.37 17.23 8.33
CA THR A 46 31.77 18.47 7.83
C THR A 46 32.01 18.63 6.32
N GLY A 47 30.93 18.81 5.56
CA GLY A 47 30.97 18.92 4.10
C GLY A 47 30.98 17.57 3.37
N GLU A 48 30.96 16.45 4.09
CA GLU A 48 30.80 15.12 3.51
C GLU A 48 29.33 14.85 3.20
N THR A 49 29.06 14.29 2.02
CA THR A 49 27.76 13.74 1.67
C THR A 49 27.82 12.23 1.80
N VAL A 50 26.90 11.66 2.59
CA VAL A 50 26.74 10.21 2.72
C VAL A 50 25.44 9.75 2.10
N GLU A 51 25.46 8.59 1.48
CA GLU A 51 24.25 7.95 0.97
C GLU A 51 23.52 7.25 2.12
N ILE A 52 22.23 7.53 2.24
CA ILE A 52 21.30 6.77 3.06
C ILE A 52 20.37 6.02 2.09
N ARG A 53 20.33 4.70 2.20
CA ARG A 53 19.52 3.86 1.32
C ARG A 53 18.43 3.17 2.11
N PHE A 54 17.19 3.46 1.75
CA PHE A 54 16.02 2.78 2.28
C PHE A 54 15.47 1.78 1.27
N TYR A 55 14.89 0.69 1.77
CA TYR A 55 14.12 -0.26 0.99
C TYR A 55 12.71 -0.33 1.58
N LEU A 56 11.73 0.01 0.74
CA LEU A 56 10.32 -0.17 1.04
C LEU A 56 9.90 -1.57 0.58
N ASP A 57 9.57 -2.44 1.53
CA ASP A 57 9.01 -3.75 1.26
C ASP A 57 7.48 -3.67 1.39
N ARG A 58 6.78 -3.98 0.30
CA ARG A 58 5.32 -3.88 0.19
C ARG A 58 4.75 -5.29 0.14
N GLU A 59 3.69 -5.57 0.92
CA GLU A 59 3.01 -6.88 0.87
C GLU A 59 2.44 -7.17 -0.53
N GLY A 60 2.02 -6.13 -1.25
CA GLY A 60 1.43 -6.24 -2.57
C GLY A 60 1.62 -4.98 -3.40
N ASP A 61 1.32 -5.10 -4.69
CA ASP A 61 1.33 -3.98 -5.62
C ASP A 61 -0.07 -3.38 -5.74
N TYR A 62 -0.35 -2.38 -4.92
CA TYR A 62 -1.64 -1.73 -4.83
C TYR A 62 -1.65 -0.43 -5.65
N GLU A 63 -2.49 -0.35 -6.68
CA GLU A 63 -2.50 0.78 -7.65
C GLU A 63 -2.69 2.18 -7.02
N LYS A 64 -3.25 2.25 -5.81
CA LYS A 64 -3.56 3.52 -5.12
C LYS A 64 -2.69 3.77 -3.88
N ALA A 65 -1.69 2.95 -3.62
CA ALA A 65 -0.81 3.16 -2.48
C ALA A 65 0.22 4.26 -2.79
N GLU A 66 0.17 5.35 -2.02
CA GLU A 66 1.13 6.44 -2.07
C GLU A 66 1.96 6.45 -0.78
N TYR A 67 3.27 6.71 -0.91
CA TYR A 67 4.21 6.71 0.21
C TYR A 67 5.00 8.01 0.21
N GLU A 68 5.10 8.64 1.37
CA GLU A 68 5.84 9.88 1.57
C GLU A 68 6.94 9.68 2.62
N ILE A 69 8.04 10.41 2.47
CA ILE A 69 9.12 10.45 3.46
C ILE A 69 9.30 11.89 3.94
N GLY A 70 9.35 12.06 5.26
CA GLY A 70 9.63 13.33 5.91
C GLY A 70 10.94 13.27 6.68
N TYR A 71 11.63 14.41 6.76
CA TYR A 71 12.87 14.57 7.50
C TYR A 71 12.73 15.68 8.56
N ILE A 72 13.26 15.45 9.76
CA ILE A 72 13.39 16.46 10.81
C ILE A 72 14.81 16.39 11.37
N GLN A 73 15.50 17.52 11.36
CA GLN A 73 16.81 17.66 12.00
C GLN A 73 16.64 18.11 13.46
N MET A 74 16.88 17.21 14.40
CA MET A 74 16.84 17.53 15.82
C MET A 74 18.09 18.28 16.30
N GLU A 75 19.27 17.87 15.79
CA GLU A 75 20.57 18.43 16.17
C GLU A 75 21.52 18.50 14.96
N GLY A 76 22.56 19.33 15.07
CA GLY A 76 23.53 19.58 14.00
C GLY A 76 23.03 20.55 12.93
N LYS A 77 23.82 20.71 11.86
CA LYS A 77 23.43 21.46 10.65
C LYS A 77 23.81 20.65 9.42
N GLY A 78 22.84 20.33 8.59
CA GLY A 78 23.03 19.59 7.35
C GLY A 78 21.80 19.72 6.46
N GLU A 79 21.86 19.08 5.30
CA GLU A 79 20.74 19.00 4.37
C GLU A 79 20.57 17.54 3.96
N VAL A 80 19.32 17.12 3.78
CA VAL A 80 18.99 15.82 3.19
C VAL A 80 18.33 16.09 1.85
N SER A 81 18.66 15.31 0.85
CA SER A 81 18.05 15.37 -0.45
C SER A 81 17.78 13.97 -0.96
N ASP A 82 16.76 13.83 -1.79
CA ASP A 82 16.49 12.58 -2.49
C ASP A 82 17.53 12.32 -3.61
N SER A 83 17.36 11.20 -4.31
CA SER A 83 18.24 10.83 -5.42
C SER A 83 18.17 11.77 -6.62
N GLU A 84 17.13 12.60 -6.73
CA GLU A 84 16.97 13.61 -7.77
C GLU A 84 17.55 14.97 -7.35
N GLY A 85 18.02 15.09 -6.10
CA GLY A 85 18.57 16.32 -5.53
C GLY A 85 17.51 17.27 -4.98
N ILE A 86 16.27 16.82 -4.83
CA ILE A 86 15.22 17.60 -4.18
C ILE A 86 15.45 17.54 -2.67
N LYS A 87 15.48 18.70 -2.02
CA LYS A 87 15.67 18.81 -0.57
C LYS A 87 14.42 18.32 0.17
N LEU A 88 14.64 17.50 1.19
CA LEU A 88 13.62 17.02 2.14
C LEU A 88 13.47 17.96 3.33
#